data_AF-A0A919STM3-F1
#
_entry.id   AF-A0A919STM3-F1
#
_cell.length_a   1.000
_cell.length_b   1.000
_cell.length_c   1.000
_cell.angle_alpha   90.00
_cell.angle_beta   90.00
_cell.angle_gamma   90.00
#
_symmetry.space_group_name_H-M   'P 1'
#
loop_
_entity.id
_entity.type
_entity.pdbx_description
1 polymer ?
#
loop_
_entity_poly.entity_id
_entity_poly.type
_entity_poly.pdbx_seq_one_letter_code
_entity_poly.pdbx_strand_id
1 'polypeptide(L)'
;MGSAYPPDVSEISGDFETHVTVQAHQSDGLDVFAAEHDLKVVHIELDRGDVTHQPMLTLHGSGTLAEQIRLAGQWCDSLRQAGMHPARVKIEAAPYATGAPVVDRDAAGEPEERYFEHHVKVLLPAAAGMAGLLELTDLATSFGARLSRNARSRDADGNQARFVNQRCWGVGRETSTARLDELVNGLRAAGYEIAKIEQEYVVHDSHLDLDLGWLQPDRPEHTWARKNNDWHTKRDNANRRAPAGEPGYPPTYQPLPSAPGLYQRAAFDPAVKPYPHAFRPGEPVFTDPVQGQRWRDARRTAIQDLLTAIATSRWSEHLVLRGSVTMAAWVGEAAREPGDLDFVVTPPTLTSDSTEARQLLDGILACAGLHPGEAAESAIWTYERADGHRLAIPFDALHTHGVSDEGSRGGAALRGGAALPGGEGSRGDALSRRGGGRRSRRPLRGSRRSVEELGGSLQVDVVFGERLPVDPLPVTLPGVGVPVQAATAGLSLAWKLQWLGTDMWPQGKDLYDAVLLAEHTPVDLALVRQLLDDSTFGPETVLSWIDVDWDNLAAEHPIIEGDVERWVRRLAIALDR
;
A
#
# COMPACT_ATOMS: atom_id res chain seq x y z
N MET A 1 -43.49 -19.45 -19.32
CA MET A 1 -43.39 -18.78 -20.64
C MET A 1 -41.94 -18.91 -21.08
N GLY A 2 -41.69 -19.71 -22.11
CA GLY A 2 -40.34 -20.07 -22.54
C GLY A 2 -39.60 -18.88 -23.13
N SER A 3 -38.35 -18.69 -22.69
CA SER A 3 -37.40 -17.81 -23.35
C SER A 3 -36.94 -18.50 -24.63
N ALA A 4 -37.32 -17.93 -25.77
CA ALA A 4 -36.89 -18.39 -27.08
C ALA A 4 -35.42 -18.04 -27.26
N TYR A 5 -34.55 -19.04 -27.32
CA TYR A 5 -33.21 -18.89 -27.90
C TYR A 5 -33.36 -18.50 -29.38
N PRO A 6 -32.51 -17.62 -29.93
CA PRO A 6 -32.52 -17.33 -31.35
C PRO A 6 -32.29 -18.62 -32.16
N PRO A 7 -33.03 -18.83 -33.27
CA PRO A 7 -33.22 -20.14 -33.89
C PRO A 7 -32.05 -20.65 -34.77
N ASP A 8 -30.82 -20.18 -34.58
CA ASP A 8 -29.70 -20.56 -35.48
C ASP A 8 -28.33 -20.69 -34.79
N VAL A 9 -28.29 -20.91 -33.46
CA VAL A 9 -27.04 -21.29 -32.79
C VAL A 9 -26.93 -22.81 -32.81
N SER A 10 -25.86 -23.33 -33.41
CA SER A 10 -25.65 -24.77 -33.50
C SER A 10 -25.55 -25.41 -32.10
N GLU A 11 -26.24 -26.53 -31.88
CA GLU A 11 -26.15 -27.26 -30.62
C GLU A 11 -24.73 -27.84 -30.50
N ILE A 12 -24.01 -27.45 -29.45
CA ILE A 12 -22.66 -27.96 -29.21
C ILE A 12 -22.75 -29.38 -28.63
N SER A 13 -22.03 -30.32 -29.22
CA SER A 13 -21.92 -31.69 -28.71
C SER A 13 -20.54 -32.32 -28.93
N GLY A 14 -20.12 -33.14 -27.98
CA GLY A 14 -18.78 -33.73 -27.95
C GLY A 14 -18.36 -34.07 -26.53
N ASP A 15 -17.05 -34.04 -26.29
CA ASP A 15 -16.45 -34.15 -24.96
C ASP A 15 -16.31 -32.76 -24.32
N PHE A 16 -16.52 -32.70 -23.01
CA PHE A 16 -16.47 -31.48 -22.22
C PHE A 16 -15.70 -31.69 -20.92
N GLU A 17 -14.95 -30.66 -20.52
CA GLU A 17 -14.47 -30.44 -19.16
C GLU A 17 -15.34 -29.34 -18.52
N THR A 18 -15.70 -29.50 -17.26
CA THR A 18 -16.48 -28.50 -16.51
C THR A 18 -15.80 -28.19 -15.20
N HIS A 19 -15.57 -26.92 -14.95
CA HIS A 19 -15.03 -26.41 -13.69
C HIS A 19 -16.11 -25.69 -12.89
N VAL A 20 -16.27 -26.10 -11.64
CA VAL A 20 -17.11 -25.40 -10.66
C VAL A 20 -16.20 -24.76 -9.61
N THR A 21 -16.03 -23.44 -9.69
CA THR A 21 -15.22 -22.65 -8.75
C THR A 21 -16.02 -22.38 -7.48
N VAL A 22 -15.40 -22.52 -6.31
CA VAL A 22 -15.96 -22.10 -5.01
C VAL A 22 -15.17 -20.93 -4.42
N GLN A 23 -15.62 -20.37 -3.30
CA GLN A 23 -14.91 -19.30 -2.62
C GLN A 23 -13.53 -19.78 -2.12
N ALA A 24 -12.50 -18.93 -2.20
CA ALA A 24 -11.11 -19.30 -1.87
C ALA A 24 -10.95 -19.92 -0.47
N HIS A 25 -11.63 -19.36 0.55
CA HIS A 25 -11.61 -19.86 1.92
C HIS A 25 -12.27 -21.23 2.11
N GLN A 26 -12.94 -21.77 1.08
CA GLN A 26 -13.58 -23.09 1.10
C GLN A 26 -12.72 -24.18 0.45
N SER A 27 -11.46 -23.89 0.09
CA SER A 27 -10.55 -24.85 -0.56
C SER A 27 -10.40 -26.17 0.21
N ASP A 28 -10.20 -26.12 1.53
CA ASP A 28 -10.02 -27.34 2.34
C ASP A 28 -11.30 -28.19 2.39
N GLY A 29 -12.47 -27.53 2.49
CA GLY A 29 -13.77 -28.19 2.43
C GLY A 29 -14.04 -28.83 1.07
N LEU A 30 -13.58 -28.18 -0.01
CA LEU A 30 -13.70 -28.71 -1.37
C LEU A 30 -12.87 -29.98 -1.55
N ASP A 31 -11.67 -30.06 -0.97
CA ASP A 31 -10.84 -31.26 -1.04
C ASP A 31 -11.50 -32.47 -0.38
N VAL A 32 -12.11 -32.26 0.79
CA VAL A 32 -12.85 -33.32 1.49
C VAL A 32 -14.03 -33.78 0.64
N PHE A 33 -14.83 -32.84 0.13
CA PHE A 33 -15.97 -33.15 -0.71
C PHE A 33 -15.56 -33.91 -1.98
N ALA A 34 -14.52 -33.45 -2.67
CA ALA A 34 -14.06 -34.08 -3.90
C ALA A 34 -13.54 -35.50 -3.65
N ALA A 35 -12.83 -35.74 -2.53
CA ALA A 35 -12.38 -37.08 -2.16
C ALA A 35 -13.54 -38.04 -1.87
N GLU A 36 -14.61 -37.56 -1.22
CA GLU A 36 -15.82 -38.36 -0.96
C GLU A 36 -16.58 -38.74 -2.23
N HIS A 37 -16.44 -37.92 -3.28
CA HIS A 37 -17.15 -38.07 -4.55
C HIS A 37 -16.26 -38.55 -5.71
N ASP A 38 -15.00 -38.91 -5.45
CA ASP A 38 -13.99 -39.33 -6.44
C ASP A 38 -13.80 -38.32 -7.59
N LEU A 39 -13.71 -37.03 -7.23
CA LEU A 39 -13.56 -35.92 -8.15
C LEU A 39 -12.19 -35.24 -8.02
N LYS A 40 -11.76 -34.63 -9.11
CA LYS A 40 -10.49 -33.89 -9.18
C LYS A 40 -10.70 -32.44 -8.72
N VAL A 41 -9.81 -31.97 -7.85
CA VAL A 41 -9.70 -30.55 -7.49
C VAL A 41 -8.48 -29.94 -8.16
N VAL A 42 -8.65 -28.75 -8.72
CA VAL A 42 -7.57 -27.88 -9.17
C VAL A 42 -7.70 -26.55 -8.43
N HIS A 43 -6.59 -26.04 -7.90
CA HIS A 43 -6.57 -24.70 -7.31
C HIS A 43 -5.68 -23.82 -8.18
N ILE A 44 -6.31 -22.99 -9.01
CA ILE A 44 -5.59 -22.05 -9.88
C ILE A 44 -5.34 -20.75 -9.12
N GLU A 45 -4.10 -20.32 -9.15
CA GLU A 45 -3.64 -19.01 -8.69
C GLU A 45 -3.28 -18.16 -9.90
N LEU A 46 -3.92 -17.00 -10.02
CA LEU A 46 -3.62 -16.02 -11.07
C LEU A 46 -2.41 -15.15 -10.66
N ASP A 47 -1.64 -14.68 -11.65
CA ASP A 47 -0.49 -13.80 -11.40
C ASP A 47 -0.88 -12.40 -10.86
N ARG A 48 -2.14 -11.99 -11.07
CA ARG A 48 -2.83 -10.83 -10.48
C ARG A 48 -4.32 -10.88 -10.79
N GLY A 49 -5.06 -9.88 -10.30
CA GLY A 49 -6.50 -9.72 -10.49
C GLY A 49 -7.22 -9.60 -9.15
N ASP A 50 -8.50 -9.25 -9.19
CA ASP A 50 -9.29 -9.02 -7.96
C ASP A 50 -9.51 -10.33 -7.18
N VAL A 51 -9.61 -11.46 -7.89
CA VAL A 51 -9.77 -12.80 -7.31
C VAL A 51 -8.69 -13.73 -7.84
N THR A 52 -7.56 -13.79 -7.13
CA THR A 52 -6.39 -14.57 -7.55
C THR A 52 -6.49 -16.06 -7.24
N HIS A 53 -7.23 -16.45 -6.20
CA HIS A 53 -7.37 -17.85 -5.78
C HIS A 53 -8.69 -18.46 -6.25
N GLN A 54 -8.60 -19.47 -7.12
CA GLN A 54 -9.76 -20.13 -7.72
C GLN A 54 -9.69 -21.66 -7.48
N PRO A 55 -10.18 -22.16 -6.32
CA PRO A 55 -10.36 -23.58 -6.08
C PRO A 55 -11.56 -24.11 -6.89
N MET A 56 -11.34 -25.15 -7.69
CA MET A 56 -12.28 -25.65 -8.68
C MET A 56 -12.43 -27.17 -8.63
N LEU A 57 -13.68 -27.62 -8.63
CA LEU A 57 -14.03 -29.01 -8.91
C LEU A 57 -13.98 -29.23 -10.43
N THR A 58 -13.34 -30.29 -10.89
CA THR A 58 -13.26 -30.64 -12.32
C THR A 58 -14.09 -31.87 -12.62
N LEU A 59 -14.99 -31.75 -13.59
CA LEU A 59 -15.89 -32.80 -14.06
C LEU A 59 -15.61 -33.07 -15.54
N HIS A 60 -15.71 -34.32 -15.95
CA HIS A 60 -15.63 -34.69 -17.37
C HIS A 60 -16.97 -35.26 -17.81
N GLY A 61 -17.39 -34.92 -19.02
CA GLY A 61 -18.66 -35.40 -19.58
C GLY A 61 -18.64 -35.44 -21.10
N SER A 62 -19.57 -36.19 -21.67
CA SER A 62 -19.80 -36.24 -23.11
C SER A 62 -21.30 -36.11 -23.38
N GLY A 63 -21.70 -35.57 -24.53
CA GLY A 63 -23.11 -35.43 -24.90
C GLY A 63 -23.39 -34.06 -25.49
N THR A 64 -24.52 -33.44 -25.13
CA THR A 64 -24.84 -32.07 -25.56
C THR A 64 -24.56 -31.03 -24.46
N LEU A 65 -24.34 -29.77 -24.86
CA LEU A 65 -24.16 -28.66 -23.92
C LEU A 65 -25.33 -28.54 -22.93
N ALA A 66 -26.56 -28.80 -23.37
CA ALA A 66 -27.73 -28.74 -22.50
C ALA A 66 -27.71 -29.83 -21.40
N GLU A 67 -27.11 -30.98 -21.67
CA GLU A 67 -26.89 -32.03 -20.67
C GLU A 67 -25.79 -31.64 -19.69
N GLN A 68 -24.69 -31.05 -20.18
CA GLN A 68 -23.59 -30.59 -19.33
C GLN A 68 -24.00 -29.45 -18.39
N ILE A 69 -24.79 -28.48 -18.86
CA ILE A 69 -25.36 -27.42 -18.01
C ILE A 69 -26.22 -28.01 -16.89
N ARG A 70 -27.02 -29.04 -17.19
CA ARG A 70 -27.86 -29.71 -16.18
C ARG A 70 -27.01 -30.45 -15.15
N LEU A 71 -25.98 -31.16 -15.61
CA LEU A 71 -25.04 -31.87 -14.75
C LEU A 71 -24.28 -30.90 -13.84
N ALA A 72 -23.78 -29.79 -14.37
CA ALA A 72 -23.12 -28.74 -13.60
C ALA A 72 -24.06 -28.17 -12.51
N GLY A 73 -25.34 -27.96 -12.85
CA GLY A 73 -26.37 -27.54 -11.89
C GLY A 73 -26.56 -28.53 -10.74
N GLN A 74 -26.61 -29.83 -11.02
CA GLN A 74 -26.71 -30.89 -9.99
C GLN A 74 -25.51 -30.89 -9.03
N TRP A 75 -24.30 -30.68 -9.56
CA TRP A 75 -23.10 -30.57 -8.73
C TRP A 75 -23.08 -29.28 -7.91
N CYS A 76 -23.54 -28.17 -8.47
CA CYS A 76 -23.69 -26.93 -7.71
C CYS A 76 -24.67 -27.09 -6.54
N ASP A 77 -25.78 -27.79 -6.74
CA ASP A 77 -26.74 -28.08 -5.68
C ASP A 77 -26.16 -29.02 -4.60
N SER A 78 -25.35 -30.00 -5.01
CA SER A 78 -24.65 -30.89 -4.09
C SER A 78 -23.61 -30.14 -3.24
N LEU A 79 -22.82 -29.26 -3.86
CA LEU A 79 -21.89 -28.38 -3.16
C LEU A 79 -22.62 -27.48 -2.15
N ARG A 80 -23.76 -26.89 -2.53
CA ARG A 80 -24.59 -26.07 -1.62
C ARG A 80 -25.14 -26.87 -0.45
N GLN A 81 -25.57 -28.11 -0.66
CA GLN A 81 -26.01 -29.00 0.41
C GLN A 81 -24.87 -29.34 1.39
N ALA A 82 -23.64 -29.41 0.89
CA ALA A 82 -22.43 -29.54 1.71
C ALA A 82 -21.96 -28.22 2.36
N GLY A 83 -22.72 -27.12 2.21
CA GLY A 83 -22.39 -25.81 2.80
C GLY A 83 -21.39 -24.99 2.00
N MET A 84 -21.05 -25.38 0.77
CA MET A 84 -20.16 -24.63 -0.12
C MET A 84 -20.93 -23.70 -1.06
N HIS A 85 -20.26 -22.66 -1.55
CA HIS A 85 -20.87 -21.63 -2.40
C HIS A 85 -20.19 -21.59 -3.78
N PRO A 86 -20.77 -22.24 -4.80
CA PRO A 86 -20.30 -22.12 -6.17
C PRO A 86 -20.33 -20.66 -6.63
N ALA A 87 -19.18 -20.15 -7.08
CA ALA A 87 -18.95 -18.78 -7.53
C ALA A 87 -18.94 -18.64 -9.06
N ARG A 88 -18.54 -19.71 -9.77
CA ARG A 88 -18.48 -19.77 -11.25
C ARG A 88 -18.64 -21.20 -11.74
N VAL A 89 -19.29 -21.36 -12.88
CA VAL A 89 -19.30 -22.58 -13.69
C VAL A 89 -18.72 -22.25 -15.05
N LYS A 90 -17.61 -22.91 -15.42
CA LYS A 90 -17.02 -22.84 -16.76
C LYS A 90 -17.17 -24.21 -17.43
N ILE A 91 -17.74 -24.26 -18.63
CA ILE A 91 -17.89 -25.47 -19.44
C ILE A 91 -17.10 -25.30 -20.73
N GLU A 92 -16.20 -26.23 -20.98
CA GLU A 92 -15.20 -26.18 -22.03
C GLU A 92 -15.39 -27.42 -22.89
N ALA A 93 -15.67 -27.21 -24.17
CA ALA A 93 -15.79 -28.28 -25.14
C ALA A 93 -14.42 -28.55 -25.76
N ALA A 94 -14.18 -29.79 -26.19
CA ALA A 94 -13.08 -30.09 -27.09
C ALA A 94 -13.10 -29.13 -28.29
N PRO A 95 -11.95 -28.67 -28.81
CA PRO A 95 -11.92 -27.63 -29.84
C PRO A 95 -12.50 -28.11 -31.18
N TYR A 96 -12.66 -29.43 -31.35
CA TYR A 96 -13.27 -30.09 -32.50
C TYR A 96 -14.70 -30.60 -32.23
N ALA A 97 -15.33 -30.17 -31.13
CA ALA A 97 -16.71 -30.49 -30.83
C ALA A 97 -17.64 -30.07 -31.99
N THR A 98 -18.70 -30.83 -32.20
CA THR A 98 -19.72 -30.49 -33.20
C THR A 98 -20.34 -29.15 -32.81
N GLY A 99 -20.40 -28.22 -33.77
CA GLY A 99 -20.91 -26.86 -33.56
C GLY A 99 -19.86 -25.83 -33.12
N ALA A 100 -18.62 -26.22 -32.80
CA ALA A 100 -17.54 -25.26 -32.58
C ALA A 100 -17.14 -24.58 -33.92
N PRO A 101 -16.96 -23.25 -33.96
CA PRO A 101 -16.69 -22.54 -35.21
C PRO A 101 -15.30 -22.87 -35.74
N VAL A 102 -15.20 -23.27 -37.01
CA VAL A 102 -13.92 -23.61 -37.65
C VAL A 102 -13.22 -22.36 -38.19
N VAL A 103 -13.97 -21.46 -38.82
CA VAL A 103 -13.48 -20.21 -39.43
C VAL A 103 -14.12 -18.97 -38.79
N ASP A 104 -13.46 -17.82 -38.87
CA ASP A 104 -13.88 -16.57 -38.21
C ASP A 104 -15.29 -16.11 -38.60
N ARG A 105 -15.70 -16.35 -39.85
CA ARG A 105 -17.05 -16.01 -40.31
C ARG A 105 -18.12 -16.74 -39.50
N ASP A 106 -17.89 -17.99 -39.14
CA ASP A 106 -18.86 -18.79 -38.41
C ASP A 106 -18.87 -18.38 -36.93
N ALA A 107 -17.71 -18.00 -36.37
CA ALA A 107 -17.60 -17.45 -35.02
C ALA A 107 -18.36 -16.12 -34.84
N ALA A 108 -18.51 -15.32 -35.89
CA ALA A 108 -19.28 -14.07 -35.84
C ALA A 108 -20.79 -14.29 -35.60
N GLY A 109 -21.30 -15.50 -35.82
CA GLY A 109 -22.69 -15.89 -35.52
C GLY A 109 -22.88 -16.51 -34.13
N GLU A 110 -21.80 -16.75 -33.39
CA GLU A 110 -21.83 -17.36 -32.06
C GLU A 110 -22.09 -16.31 -30.97
N PRO A 111 -22.62 -16.71 -29.81
CA PRO A 111 -22.75 -15.82 -28.65
C PRO A 111 -21.42 -15.18 -28.24
N GLU A 112 -21.46 -13.89 -27.86
CA GLU A 112 -20.27 -13.10 -27.53
C GLU A 112 -19.47 -13.64 -26.35
N GLU A 113 -20.10 -14.43 -25.47
CA GLU A 113 -19.49 -15.08 -24.32
C GLU A 113 -18.66 -16.33 -24.67
N ARG A 114 -18.69 -16.82 -25.92
CA ARG A 114 -17.92 -18.00 -26.35
C ARG A 114 -16.57 -17.60 -26.94
N TYR A 115 -15.55 -18.37 -26.59
CA TYR A 115 -14.18 -18.11 -27.02
C TYR A 115 -13.36 -19.39 -27.02
N PHE A 116 -12.28 -19.40 -27.80
CA PHE A 116 -11.23 -20.40 -27.61
C PHE A 116 -10.31 -19.97 -26.47
N GLU A 117 -9.93 -20.91 -25.61
CA GLU A 117 -8.95 -20.70 -24.55
C GLU A 117 -7.77 -21.66 -24.75
N HIS A 118 -6.56 -21.14 -24.51
CA HIS A 118 -5.33 -21.91 -24.57
C HIS A 118 -4.69 -21.98 -23.20
N HIS A 119 -4.18 -23.15 -22.82
CA HIS A 119 -3.37 -23.35 -21.63
C HIS A 119 -2.04 -23.99 -22.02
N VAL A 120 -0.95 -23.22 -22.00
CA VAL A 120 0.40 -23.72 -22.28
C VAL A 120 1.15 -23.89 -20.96
N LYS A 121 1.39 -25.14 -20.55
CA LYS A 121 2.15 -25.44 -19.34
C LYS A 121 3.65 -25.36 -19.61
N VAL A 122 4.30 -24.36 -19.04
CA VAL A 122 5.73 -24.10 -19.08
C VAL A 122 6.40 -24.54 -17.78
N LEU A 123 7.57 -25.15 -17.88
CA LEU A 123 8.44 -25.41 -16.73
C LEU A 123 9.43 -24.26 -16.59
N LEU A 124 9.34 -23.55 -15.47
CA LEU A 124 10.26 -22.48 -15.10
C LEU A 124 11.28 -23.04 -14.09
N PRO A 125 12.59 -23.09 -14.44
CA PRO A 125 13.61 -23.58 -13.53
C PRO A 125 13.68 -22.76 -12.24
N ALA A 126 13.92 -23.40 -11.10
CA ALA A 126 14.09 -22.71 -9.82
C ALA A 126 15.18 -21.62 -9.88
N ALA A 127 16.27 -21.90 -10.60
CA ALA A 127 17.40 -20.99 -10.79
C ALA A 127 17.07 -19.71 -11.58
N ALA A 128 15.92 -19.67 -12.28
CA ALA A 128 15.48 -18.47 -12.98
C ALA A 128 14.99 -17.38 -12.00
N GLY A 129 14.58 -17.77 -10.79
CA GLY A 129 14.12 -16.88 -9.74
C GLY A 129 13.00 -15.95 -10.18
N MET A 130 12.90 -14.80 -9.50
CA MET A 130 11.91 -13.77 -9.81
C MET A 130 12.17 -13.10 -11.16
N ALA A 131 13.44 -12.92 -11.55
CA ALA A 131 13.79 -12.28 -12.81
C ALA A 131 13.25 -13.08 -14.01
N GLY A 132 13.45 -14.39 -14.03
CA GLY A 132 12.93 -15.25 -15.10
C GLY A 132 11.41 -15.38 -15.08
N LEU A 133 10.77 -15.31 -13.90
CA LEU A 133 9.31 -15.24 -13.83
C LEU A 133 8.77 -13.97 -14.52
N LEU A 134 9.39 -12.82 -14.26
CA LEU A 134 8.99 -11.55 -14.87
C LEU A 134 9.25 -11.52 -16.38
N GLU A 135 10.37 -12.08 -16.85
CA GLU A 135 10.65 -12.24 -18.29
C GLU A 135 9.60 -13.12 -18.97
N LEU A 136 9.18 -14.22 -18.34
CA LEU A 136 8.10 -15.06 -18.83
C LEU A 136 6.76 -14.31 -18.85
N THR A 137 6.46 -13.51 -17.82
CA THR A 137 5.25 -12.67 -17.76
C THR A 137 5.21 -11.65 -18.89
N ASP A 138 6.32 -10.96 -19.16
CA ASP A 138 6.39 -9.97 -20.24
C ASP A 138 6.25 -10.62 -21.62
N LEU A 139 6.90 -11.77 -21.82
CA LEU A 139 6.77 -12.54 -23.06
C LEU A 139 5.32 -13.01 -23.27
N ALA A 140 4.69 -13.60 -22.26
CA ALA A 140 3.29 -14.00 -22.32
C ALA A 140 2.37 -12.81 -22.66
N THR A 141 2.58 -11.67 -21.98
CA THR A 141 1.79 -10.45 -22.18
C THR A 141 1.91 -9.93 -23.62
N SER A 142 3.08 -10.07 -24.26
CA SER A 142 3.26 -9.68 -25.66
C SER A 142 2.38 -10.45 -26.66
N PHE A 143 1.92 -11.65 -26.28
CA PHE A 143 0.98 -12.48 -27.05
C PHE A 143 -0.48 -12.33 -26.58
N GLY A 144 -0.78 -11.36 -25.71
CA GLY A 144 -2.09 -11.23 -25.09
C GLY A 144 -2.44 -12.38 -24.13
N ALA A 145 -1.42 -13.04 -23.59
CA ALA A 145 -1.54 -14.13 -22.64
C ALA A 145 -1.08 -13.72 -21.24
N ARG A 146 -1.52 -14.44 -20.20
CA ARG A 146 -1.12 -14.19 -18.81
C ARG A 146 -0.84 -15.44 -18.01
N LEU A 147 -0.05 -15.29 -16.96
CA LEU A 147 0.38 -16.43 -16.16
C LEU A 147 -0.67 -16.81 -15.13
N SER A 148 -0.79 -18.11 -14.92
CA SER A 148 -1.38 -18.68 -13.71
C SER A 148 -0.55 -19.88 -13.28
N ARG A 149 -0.84 -20.44 -12.11
CA ARG A 149 -0.22 -21.68 -11.63
C ARG A 149 -1.24 -22.52 -10.89
N ASN A 150 -0.98 -23.81 -10.79
CA ASN A 150 -1.66 -24.61 -9.78
C ASN A 150 -0.92 -24.43 -8.45
N ALA A 151 -1.61 -23.94 -7.41
CA ALA A 151 -1.10 -23.72 -6.06
C ALA A 151 -0.31 -24.94 -5.52
N ARG A 152 -0.67 -26.13 -6.00
CA ARG A 152 -0.23 -27.43 -5.51
C ARG A 152 0.93 -28.05 -6.29
N SER A 153 1.47 -27.39 -7.31
CA SER A 153 2.52 -27.97 -8.18
C SER A 153 3.86 -27.25 -8.07
N ARG A 154 4.71 -27.71 -7.14
CA ARG A 154 6.18 -27.61 -7.25
C ARG A 154 6.72 -29.03 -7.40
N ASP A 155 7.64 -29.25 -8.32
CA ASP A 155 8.29 -30.56 -8.41
C ASP A 155 9.38 -30.71 -7.33
N ALA A 156 9.91 -31.92 -7.16
CA ALA A 156 10.91 -32.22 -6.14
C ALA A 156 12.23 -31.46 -6.33
N ASP A 157 12.49 -30.98 -7.55
CA ASP A 157 13.67 -30.21 -7.94
C ASP A 157 13.46 -28.69 -7.76
N GLY A 158 12.29 -28.28 -7.27
CA GLY A 158 11.93 -26.90 -7.02
C GLY A 158 11.48 -26.12 -8.28
N ASN A 159 11.39 -26.78 -9.43
CA ASN A 159 10.89 -26.15 -10.64
C ASN A 159 9.41 -25.80 -10.49
N GLN A 160 9.05 -24.76 -11.20
CA GLN A 160 7.75 -24.14 -11.12
C GLN A 160 6.99 -24.40 -12.41
N ALA A 161 5.89 -25.14 -12.32
CA ALA A 161 4.94 -25.21 -13.42
C ALA A 161 4.13 -23.91 -13.48
N ARG A 162 4.14 -23.25 -14.64
CA ARG A 162 3.32 -22.07 -14.95
C ARG A 162 2.44 -22.37 -16.15
N PHE A 163 1.20 -21.91 -16.11
CA PHE A 163 0.32 -21.92 -17.27
C PHE A 163 0.37 -20.54 -17.92
N VAL A 164 0.60 -20.50 -19.22
CA VAL A 164 0.45 -19.31 -20.06
C VAL A 164 -0.93 -19.42 -20.72
N ASN A 165 -1.84 -18.52 -20.34
CA ASN A 165 -3.25 -18.59 -20.70
C ASN A 165 -3.59 -17.52 -21.72
N GLN A 166 -4.25 -17.89 -22.82
CA GLN A 166 -4.61 -16.95 -23.91
C GLN A 166 -6.08 -17.15 -24.28
N ARG A 167 -6.84 -16.05 -24.43
CA ARG A 167 -8.24 -16.09 -24.88
C ARG A 167 -8.38 -15.51 -26.29
N CYS A 168 -9.07 -16.25 -27.15
CA CYS A 168 -9.31 -15.90 -28.55
C CYS A 168 -10.81 -15.72 -28.79
N TRP A 169 -11.27 -14.47 -28.69
CA TRP A 169 -12.67 -14.07 -28.88
C TRP A 169 -13.02 -13.86 -30.35
N GLY A 170 -14.25 -14.22 -30.73
CA GLY A 170 -14.84 -13.89 -32.05
C GLY A 170 -14.09 -14.46 -33.26
N VAL A 171 -13.31 -15.52 -33.07
CA VAL A 171 -12.52 -16.18 -34.12
C VAL A 171 -12.83 -17.66 -34.18
N GLY A 172 -12.62 -18.25 -35.36
CA GLY A 172 -12.72 -19.69 -35.56
C GLY A 172 -11.47 -20.42 -35.09
N ARG A 173 -11.59 -21.75 -34.99
CA ARG A 173 -10.50 -22.63 -34.57
C ARG A 173 -9.21 -22.43 -35.36
N GLU A 174 -9.28 -22.22 -36.67
CA GLU A 174 -8.09 -22.01 -37.52
C GLU A 174 -7.25 -20.81 -37.07
N THR A 175 -7.89 -19.66 -36.87
CA THR A 175 -7.25 -18.44 -36.37
C THR A 175 -6.77 -18.60 -34.93
N SER A 176 -7.56 -19.26 -34.08
CA SER A 176 -7.16 -19.55 -32.70
C SER A 176 -5.91 -20.41 -32.64
N THR A 177 -5.85 -21.50 -33.40
CA THR A 177 -4.68 -22.38 -33.48
C THR A 177 -3.46 -21.65 -34.04
N ALA A 178 -3.63 -20.77 -35.03
CA ALA A 178 -2.51 -19.96 -35.52
C ALA A 178 -1.93 -19.04 -34.44
N ARG A 179 -2.77 -18.43 -33.59
CA ARG A 179 -2.31 -17.62 -32.43
C ARG A 179 -1.63 -18.46 -31.36
N LEU A 180 -2.12 -19.69 -31.12
CA LEU A 180 -1.47 -20.64 -30.23
C LEU A 180 -0.09 -21.03 -30.75
N ASP A 181 0.03 -21.33 -32.04
CA ASP A 181 1.31 -21.67 -32.68
C ASP A 181 2.31 -20.52 -32.55
N GLU A 182 1.86 -19.27 -32.74
CA GLU A 182 2.69 -18.08 -32.54
C GLU A 182 3.21 -17.98 -31.10
N LEU A 183 2.33 -18.12 -30.10
CA LEU A 183 2.69 -18.13 -28.67
C LEU A 183 3.69 -19.26 -28.35
N VAL A 184 3.41 -20.48 -28.80
CA VAL A 184 4.25 -21.67 -28.55
C VAL A 184 5.63 -21.50 -29.19
N ASN A 185 5.69 -20.96 -30.41
CA ASN A 185 6.95 -20.69 -31.09
C ASN A 185 7.74 -19.59 -30.38
N GLY A 186 7.08 -18.53 -29.89
CA GLY A 186 7.69 -17.48 -29.09
C GLY A 186 8.31 -18.01 -27.79
N LEU A 187 7.57 -18.83 -27.04
CA LEU A 187 8.06 -19.47 -25.81
C LEU A 187 9.26 -20.38 -26.08
N ARG A 188 9.21 -21.22 -27.11
CA ARG A 188 10.33 -22.11 -27.49
C ARG A 188 11.56 -21.32 -27.95
N ALA A 189 11.36 -20.24 -28.72
CA ALA A 189 12.44 -19.38 -29.19
C ALA A 189 13.14 -18.67 -28.01
N ALA A 190 12.41 -18.34 -26.95
CA ALA A 190 12.96 -17.82 -25.70
C ALA A 190 13.58 -18.91 -24.79
N GLY A 191 13.54 -20.18 -25.19
CA GLY A 191 14.20 -21.29 -24.49
C GLY A 191 13.36 -21.96 -23.40
N TYR A 192 12.05 -21.65 -23.31
CA TYR A 192 11.18 -22.28 -22.31
C TYR A 192 10.79 -23.71 -22.70
N GLU A 193 10.84 -24.63 -21.73
CA GLU A 193 10.34 -25.99 -21.88
C GLU A 193 8.81 -26.03 -21.72
N ILE A 194 8.13 -26.54 -22.74
CA ILE A 194 6.66 -26.69 -22.74
C ILE A 194 6.32 -28.16 -22.43
N ALA A 195 5.70 -28.38 -21.27
CA ALA A 195 5.31 -29.71 -20.80
C ALA A 195 3.95 -30.17 -21.35
N LYS A 196 3.02 -29.23 -21.58
CA LYS A 196 1.67 -29.54 -22.06
C LYS A 196 1.08 -28.34 -22.80
N ILE A 197 0.28 -28.59 -23.83
CA ILE A 197 -0.48 -27.58 -24.55
C ILE A 197 -1.93 -28.07 -24.60
N GLU A 198 -2.86 -27.22 -24.21
CA GLU A 198 -4.29 -27.46 -24.30
C GLU A 198 -4.95 -26.30 -25.04
N GLN A 199 -5.92 -26.64 -25.88
CA GLN A 199 -6.78 -25.70 -26.59
C GLN A 199 -8.21 -26.21 -26.45
N GLU A 200 -9.10 -25.35 -25.97
CA GLU A 200 -10.49 -25.69 -25.70
C GLU A 200 -11.41 -24.59 -26.22
N TYR A 201 -12.69 -24.90 -26.37
CA TYR A 201 -13.71 -23.94 -26.75
C TYR A 201 -14.66 -23.73 -25.57
N VAL A 202 -14.56 -22.58 -24.92
CA VAL A 202 -15.40 -22.21 -23.79
C VAL A 202 -16.80 -21.87 -24.31
N VAL A 203 -17.77 -22.66 -23.90
CA VAL A 203 -19.16 -22.60 -24.39
C VAL A 203 -20.14 -22.08 -23.36
N HIS A 204 -19.73 -22.04 -22.09
CA HIS A 204 -20.47 -21.43 -21.00
C HIS A 204 -19.51 -20.94 -19.92
N ASP A 205 -19.68 -19.71 -19.46
CA ASP A 205 -18.96 -19.13 -18.34
C ASP A 205 -19.92 -18.26 -17.53
N SER A 206 -20.32 -18.73 -16.35
CA SER A 206 -21.38 -18.08 -15.58
C SER A 206 -20.93 -16.78 -14.89
N HIS A 207 -19.62 -16.52 -14.80
CA HIS A 207 -19.09 -15.39 -14.04
C HIS A 207 -17.65 -15.03 -14.45
N LEU A 208 -17.52 -14.52 -15.68
CA LEU A 208 -16.24 -14.07 -16.25
C LEU A 208 -15.54 -12.99 -15.40
N ASP A 209 -16.31 -12.21 -14.63
CA ASP A 209 -15.81 -11.12 -13.79
C ASP A 209 -14.85 -11.57 -12.67
N LEU A 210 -14.77 -12.88 -12.36
CA LEU A 210 -13.72 -13.41 -11.47
C LEU A 210 -12.30 -13.21 -12.02
N ASP A 211 -12.16 -12.96 -13.33
CA ASP A 211 -10.88 -12.73 -14.00
C ASP A 211 -10.59 -11.22 -14.21
N LEU A 212 -11.38 -10.32 -13.62
CA LEU A 212 -11.14 -8.88 -13.69
C LEU A 212 -9.75 -8.53 -13.14
N GLY A 213 -9.02 -7.71 -13.91
CA GLY A 213 -7.66 -7.31 -13.59
C GLY A 213 -6.58 -8.35 -13.97
N TRP A 214 -6.94 -9.54 -14.48
CA TRP A 214 -5.99 -10.56 -14.92
C TRP A 214 -5.60 -10.44 -16.41
N LEU A 215 -6.40 -11.01 -17.34
CA LEU A 215 -6.14 -11.05 -18.79
C LEU A 215 -6.45 -9.74 -19.51
N GLN A 216 -7.40 -8.95 -18.99
CA GLN A 216 -7.69 -7.61 -19.48
C GLN A 216 -7.03 -6.63 -18.51
N PRO A 217 -5.85 -6.07 -18.83
CA PRO A 217 -5.38 -4.90 -18.12
C PRO A 217 -6.37 -3.77 -18.39
N ASP A 218 -7.05 -3.36 -17.32
CA ASP A 218 -7.82 -2.13 -17.18
C ASP A 218 -9.10 -2.03 -18.03
N ARG A 219 -10.25 -2.41 -17.45
CA ARG A 219 -11.38 -1.46 -17.56
C ARG A 219 -10.99 -0.25 -16.72
N PRO A 220 -10.99 0.99 -17.25
CA PRO A 220 -10.61 2.23 -16.53
C PRO A 220 -11.50 2.60 -15.34
N GLU A 221 -12.22 1.64 -14.79
CA GLU A 221 -13.50 1.76 -14.12
C GLU A 221 -13.48 1.24 -12.68
N HIS A 222 -12.44 0.51 -12.29
CA HIS A 222 -12.32 -0.13 -10.96
C HIS A 222 -11.17 0.40 -10.10
N THR A 223 -10.49 1.48 -10.49
CA THR A 223 -9.96 2.36 -9.45
C THR A 223 -11.15 3.15 -8.91
N TRP A 224 -11.50 2.93 -7.65
CA TRP A 224 -12.51 3.69 -6.90
C TRP A 224 -12.34 5.23 -7.04
N ALA A 225 -11.16 5.65 -7.50
CA ALA A 225 -10.74 7.02 -7.82
C ALA A 225 -11.27 7.62 -9.14
N ARG A 226 -11.65 6.85 -10.18
CA ARG A 226 -11.92 7.43 -11.51
C ARG A 226 -13.39 7.68 -11.85
N LYS A 227 -14.35 7.03 -11.17
CA LYS A 227 -15.78 7.10 -11.52
C LYS A 227 -16.57 8.29 -10.95
N ASN A 228 -15.98 9.09 -10.07
CA ASN A 228 -16.68 10.20 -9.41
C ASN A 228 -16.17 11.58 -9.89
N ASN A 229 -16.47 11.85 -11.16
CA ASN A 229 -15.93 12.95 -11.97
C ASN A 229 -16.33 14.35 -11.46
N ASP A 230 -15.34 15.25 -11.48
CA ASP A 230 -15.37 16.70 -11.22
C ASP A 230 -15.67 17.18 -9.79
N TRP A 231 -16.76 16.76 -9.14
CA TRP A 231 -17.12 17.34 -7.83
C TRP A 231 -16.26 16.84 -6.68
N HIS A 232 -15.96 15.53 -6.64
CA HIS A 232 -15.06 14.96 -5.64
C HIS A 232 -13.65 15.48 -5.81
N THR A 233 -13.16 15.60 -7.05
CA THR A 233 -11.86 16.18 -7.37
C THR A 233 -11.78 17.65 -6.95
N LYS A 234 -12.82 18.46 -7.20
CA LYS A 234 -12.88 19.85 -6.74
C LYS A 234 -12.91 19.95 -5.22
N ARG A 235 -13.70 19.11 -4.54
CA ARG A 235 -13.79 19.08 -3.08
C ARG A 235 -12.48 18.60 -2.44
N ASP A 236 -11.87 17.56 -2.99
CA ASP A 236 -10.57 17.05 -2.54
C ASP A 236 -9.47 18.10 -2.73
N ASN A 237 -9.44 18.77 -3.89
CA ASN A 237 -8.52 19.87 -4.14
C ASN A 237 -8.73 21.07 -3.20
N ALA A 238 -9.98 21.37 -2.84
CA ALA A 238 -10.28 22.41 -1.86
C ALA A 238 -9.80 22.02 -0.46
N ASN A 239 -10.08 20.78 -0.04
CA ASN A 239 -9.63 20.24 1.24
C ASN A 239 -8.09 20.26 1.34
N ARG A 240 -7.41 19.83 0.29
CA ARG A 240 -5.94 19.80 0.25
C ARG A 240 -5.29 21.18 0.17
N ARG A 241 -6.06 22.27 0.20
CA ARG A 241 -5.58 23.66 0.25
C ARG A 241 -6.12 24.41 1.49
N ALA A 242 -6.72 23.68 2.44
CA ALA A 242 -7.27 24.29 3.64
C ALA A 242 -6.16 24.98 4.46
N PRO A 243 -6.42 26.16 5.06
CA PRO A 243 -5.49 26.82 5.95
C PRO A 243 -5.42 26.10 7.32
N ALA A 244 -4.40 26.42 8.11
CA ALA A 244 -4.30 25.96 9.49
C ALA A 244 -5.54 26.39 10.32
N GLY A 245 -6.02 25.50 11.19
CA GLY A 245 -7.16 25.74 12.08
C GLY A 245 -8.54 25.57 11.44
N GLU A 246 -8.63 25.12 10.19
CA GLU A 246 -9.90 24.79 9.54
C GLU A 246 -10.60 23.62 10.28
N PRO A 247 -11.92 23.67 10.51
CA PRO A 247 -12.64 22.59 11.20
C PRO A 247 -12.49 21.23 10.50
N GLY A 248 -12.34 20.17 11.30
CA GLY A 248 -12.25 18.80 10.80
C GLY A 248 -10.83 18.31 10.47
N TYR A 249 -9.83 19.20 10.49
CA TYR A 249 -8.40 18.86 10.40
C TYR A 249 -7.81 18.59 11.79
N PRO A 250 -6.73 17.79 11.90
CA PRO A 250 -6.03 17.63 13.17
C PRO A 250 -5.36 18.95 13.61
N PRO A 251 -5.21 19.20 14.94
CA PRO A 251 -4.49 20.37 15.44
C PRO A 251 -3.05 20.51 14.91
N THR A 252 -2.43 19.39 14.55
CA THR A 252 -1.08 19.30 13.97
C THR A 252 -1.05 19.59 12.47
N TYR A 253 -2.19 19.82 11.81
CA TYR A 253 -2.24 20.33 10.45
C TYR A 253 -1.85 21.82 10.42
N GLN A 254 -0.55 22.07 10.26
CA GLN A 254 0.06 23.40 10.25
C GLN A 254 0.75 23.68 8.90
N PRO A 255 -0.01 23.85 7.80
CA PRO A 255 0.57 24.22 6.51
C PRO A 255 1.16 25.63 6.56
N LEU A 256 2.15 25.88 5.70
CA LEU A 256 2.69 27.20 5.46
C LEU A 256 1.58 28.16 5.00
N PRO A 257 1.61 29.43 5.41
CA PRO A 257 0.61 30.39 5.01
C PRO A 257 0.67 30.63 3.50
N SER A 258 -0.50 30.73 2.85
CA SER A 258 -0.59 30.99 1.42
C SER A 258 0.15 32.28 1.05
N ALA A 259 1.15 32.16 0.19
CA ALA A 259 1.94 33.28 -0.31
C ALA A 259 2.23 33.14 -1.82
N PRO A 260 2.40 34.25 -2.57
CA PRO A 260 2.78 34.17 -3.97
C PRO A 260 4.09 33.41 -4.16
N GLY A 261 4.11 32.45 -5.09
CA GLY A 261 5.30 31.63 -5.35
C GLY A 261 5.51 30.47 -4.39
N LEU A 262 4.62 30.26 -3.42
CA LEU A 262 4.61 29.12 -2.52
C LEU A 262 3.32 28.32 -2.72
N TYR A 263 3.47 27.02 -2.99
CA TYR A 263 2.37 26.09 -3.09
C TYR A 263 2.62 24.89 -2.17
N GLN A 264 1.70 24.61 -1.26
CA GLN A 264 1.76 23.42 -0.42
C GLN A 264 0.39 22.73 -0.48
N ARG A 265 0.39 21.48 -0.91
CA ARG A 265 -0.82 20.65 -0.97
C ARG A 265 -0.82 19.71 0.22
N ALA A 266 -1.97 19.53 0.87
CA ALA A 266 -2.09 18.56 1.95
C ALA A 266 -1.94 17.12 1.42
N ALA A 267 -1.24 16.29 2.17
CA ALA A 267 -1.06 14.86 1.90
C ALA A 267 -1.96 14.06 2.84
N PHE A 268 -2.67 13.07 2.30
CA PHE A 268 -3.50 12.19 3.12
C PHE A 268 -2.58 11.42 4.07
N ASP A 269 -3.01 11.26 5.32
CA ASP A 269 -2.24 10.58 6.33
C ASP A 269 -3.16 9.63 7.12
N PRO A 270 -2.98 8.30 6.98
CA PRO A 270 -3.81 7.34 7.68
C PRO A 270 -3.66 7.43 9.20
N ALA A 271 -2.54 7.95 9.73
CA ALA A 271 -2.31 8.02 11.17
C ALA A 271 -3.29 8.97 11.89
N VAL A 272 -3.89 9.90 11.14
CA VAL A 272 -4.90 10.86 11.64
C VAL A 272 -6.30 10.56 11.10
N LYS A 273 -6.59 9.32 10.69
CA LYS A 273 -7.90 8.88 10.17
C LYS A 273 -9.10 9.19 11.09
N PRO A 274 -8.98 9.25 12.43
CA PRO A 274 -10.09 9.68 13.28
C PRO A 274 -10.61 11.10 12.99
N TYR A 275 -9.84 11.94 12.29
CA TYR A 275 -10.27 13.26 11.85
C TYR A 275 -11.01 13.19 10.50
N PRO A 276 -12.12 13.93 10.30
CA PRO A 276 -12.83 13.98 9.01
C PRO A 276 -11.94 14.37 7.82
N HIS A 277 -10.93 15.20 8.08
CA HIS A 277 -9.92 15.61 7.12
C HIS A 277 -8.55 15.12 7.60
N ALA A 278 -8.32 13.82 7.43
CA ALA A 278 -7.11 13.10 7.78
C ALA A 278 -5.93 13.48 6.86
N PHE A 279 -5.44 14.71 7.02
CA PHE A 279 -4.39 15.29 6.22
C PHE A 279 -3.26 15.84 7.10
N ARG A 280 -2.02 15.71 6.62
CA ARG A 280 -0.86 16.48 7.07
C ARG A 280 -0.47 17.51 6.01
N PRO A 281 0.32 18.54 6.36
CA PRO A 281 0.97 19.37 5.36
C PRO A 281 1.88 18.49 4.47
N GLY A 282 1.72 18.57 3.14
CA GLY A 282 2.63 17.92 2.19
C GLY A 282 3.90 18.74 1.96
N GLU A 283 4.77 18.28 1.06
CA GLU A 283 6.00 19.01 0.73
C GLU A 283 5.70 20.36 0.05
N PRO A 284 6.29 21.48 0.53
CA PRO A 284 6.10 22.78 -0.09
C PRO A 284 6.92 22.95 -1.37
N VAL A 285 6.28 23.48 -2.40
CA VAL A 285 6.88 23.83 -3.69
C VAL A 285 7.06 25.34 -3.76
N PHE A 286 8.31 25.76 -3.95
CA PHE A 286 8.69 27.15 -4.14
C PHE A 286 8.98 27.40 -5.63
N THR A 287 8.40 28.46 -6.20
CA THR A 287 8.70 28.87 -7.58
C THR A 287 10.12 29.42 -7.72
N ASP A 288 10.71 29.91 -6.63
CA ASP A 288 12.14 30.24 -6.54
C ASP A 288 12.92 29.04 -5.98
N PRO A 289 13.75 28.38 -6.80
CA PRO A 289 14.56 27.24 -6.36
C PRO A 289 15.53 27.57 -5.22
N VAL A 290 16.05 28.79 -5.14
CA VAL A 290 17.02 29.19 -4.09
C VAL A 290 16.31 29.28 -2.75
N GLN A 291 15.12 29.87 -2.73
CA GLN A 291 14.28 29.93 -1.53
C GLN A 291 13.86 28.53 -1.07
N GLY A 292 13.43 27.67 -2.00
CA GLY A 292 13.09 26.29 -1.67
C GLY A 292 14.26 25.48 -1.12
N GLN A 293 15.48 25.71 -1.65
CA GLN A 293 16.69 25.08 -1.11
C GLN A 293 16.99 25.55 0.32
N ARG A 294 16.94 26.86 0.58
CA ARG A 294 17.15 27.43 1.92
C ARG A 294 16.16 26.87 2.95
N TRP A 295 14.88 26.77 2.58
CA TRP A 295 13.87 26.20 3.47
C TRP A 295 14.14 24.72 3.80
N ARG A 296 14.54 23.92 2.79
CA ARG A 296 14.91 22.51 2.99
C ARG A 296 16.15 22.38 3.87
N ASP A 297 17.16 23.23 3.68
CA ASP A 297 18.38 23.23 4.51
C ASP A 297 18.08 23.64 5.97
N ALA A 298 17.19 24.62 6.18
CA ALA A 298 16.73 25.02 7.51
C ALA A 298 15.96 23.87 8.20
N ARG A 299 15.06 23.19 7.49
CA ARG A 299 14.35 22.00 8.00
C ARG A 299 15.33 20.91 8.41
N ARG A 300 16.30 20.60 7.54
CA ARG A 300 17.32 19.58 7.79
C ARG A 300 18.15 19.91 9.03
N THR A 301 18.56 21.17 9.17
CA THR A 301 19.31 21.66 10.33
C THR A 301 18.46 21.54 11.61
N ALA A 302 17.19 21.91 11.56
CA ALA A 302 16.29 21.79 12.72
C ALA A 302 16.07 20.32 13.14
N ILE A 303 15.95 19.40 12.18
CA ILE A 303 15.91 17.95 12.45
C ILE A 303 17.21 17.49 13.12
N GLN A 304 18.37 17.88 12.59
CA GLN A 304 19.68 17.48 13.11
C GLN A 304 19.90 17.99 14.54
N ASP A 305 19.54 19.23 14.82
CA ASP A 305 19.63 19.84 16.15
C ASP A 305 18.70 19.14 17.14
N LEU A 306 17.45 18.87 16.75
CA LEU A 306 16.49 18.15 17.60
C LEU A 306 16.97 16.72 17.90
N LEU A 307 17.45 15.98 16.90
CA LEU A 307 17.98 14.63 17.10
C LEU A 307 19.22 14.64 18.00
N THR A 308 20.12 15.61 17.82
CA THR A 308 21.30 15.78 18.68
C THR A 308 20.88 16.08 20.13
N ALA A 309 19.89 16.95 20.33
CA ALA A 309 19.36 17.29 21.64
C ALA A 309 18.68 16.09 22.33
N ILE A 310 17.86 15.33 21.60
CA ILE A 310 17.23 14.10 22.11
C ILE A 310 18.29 13.07 22.50
N ALA A 311 19.27 12.81 21.61
CA ALA A 311 20.33 11.83 21.81
C ALA A 311 21.23 12.14 23.02
N THR A 312 21.40 13.42 23.34
CA THR A 312 22.17 13.88 24.52
C THR A 312 21.33 14.04 25.78
N SER A 313 20.01 13.88 25.68
CA SER A 313 19.09 13.93 26.80
C SER A 313 18.92 12.57 27.48
N ARG A 314 18.31 12.58 28.67
CA ARG A 314 17.89 11.36 29.39
C ARG A 314 16.85 10.52 28.63
N TRP A 315 16.20 11.09 27.62
CA TRP A 315 15.14 10.40 26.87
C TRP A 315 15.69 9.46 25.78
N SER A 316 16.98 9.56 25.47
CA SER A 316 17.65 8.67 24.51
C SER A 316 17.53 7.18 24.86
N GLU A 317 17.44 6.84 26.15
CA GLU A 317 17.25 5.47 26.63
C GLU A 317 15.83 4.91 26.39
N HIS A 318 14.89 5.80 26.08
CA HIS A 318 13.47 5.49 25.93
C HIS A 318 12.95 5.67 24.50
N LEU A 319 13.80 6.10 23.57
CA LEU A 319 13.39 6.49 22.22
C LEU A 319 14.21 5.74 21.18
N VAL A 320 13.52 4.91 20.39
CA VAL A 320 14.08 4.23 19.23
C VAL A 320 13.58 4.91 17.97
N LEU A 321 14.49 5.53 17.24
CA LEU A 321 14.21 6.18 15.97
C LEU A 321 13.86 5.15 14.89
N ARG A 322 12.86 5.43 14.07
CA ARG A 322 12.47 4.62 12.93
C ARG A 322 12.04 5.50 11.76
N GLY A 323 11.43 4.87 10.75
CA GLY A 323 10.82 5.59 9.64
C GLY A 323 11.86 6.21 8.70
N SER A 324 11.39 7.21 7.95
CA SER A 324 12.07 7.72 6.75
C SER A 324 13.44 8.35 7.03
N VAL A 325 13.62 8.96 8.20
CA VAL A 325 14.89 9.61 8.57
C VAL A 325 16.07 8.64 8.69
N THR A 326 15.80 7.38 9.04
CA THR A 326 16.86 6.35 9.15
C THR A 326 17.39 5.91 7.79
N MET A 327 16.61 6.11 6.71
CA MET A 327 16.96 5.68 5.36
C MET A 327 18.30 6.25 4.89
N ALA A 328 18.62 7.50 5.23
CA ALA A 328 19.88 8.13 4.81
C ALA A 328 21.13 7.40 5.37
N ALA A 329 21.03 6.72 6.52
CA ALA A 329 22.13 5.90 7.04
C ALA A 329 22.24 4.53 6.33
N TRP A 330 21.14 4.04 5.76
CA TRP A 330 21.08 2.73 5.10
C TRP A 330 21.40 2.82 3.61
N VAL A 331 20.74 3.73 2.90
CA VAL A 331 20.76 3.79 1.43
C VAL A 331 21.38 5.09 0.88
N GLY A 332 21.91 5.94 1.77
CA GLY A 332 22.65 7.15 1.40
C GLY A 332 21.80 8.14 0.59
N GLU A 333 22.40 8.69 -0.47
CA GLU A 333 21.79 9.70 -1.36
C GLU A 333 20.54 9.20 -2.10
N ALA A 334 20.28 7.88 -2.15
CA ALA A 334 19.04 7.36 -2.70
C ALA A 334 17.83 7.60 -1.79
N ALA A 335 18.06 7.86 -0.50
CA ALA A 335 17.00 8.20 0.44
C ALA A 335 16.32 9.51 0.01
N ARG A 336 14.98 9.49 -0.06
CA ARG A 336 14.21 10.72 -0.17
C ARG A 336 14.37 11.56 1.10
N GLU A 337 14.17 12.86 0.99
CA GLU A 337 14.13 13.74 2.16
C GLU A 337 13.07 13.24 3.16
N PRO A 338 13.41 13.12 4.46
CA PRO A 338 12.45 12.72 5.48
C PRO A 338 11.42 13.82 5.69
N GLY A 339 10.16 13.42 5.83
CA GLY A 339 9.03 14.32 6.10
C GLY A 339 8.71 14.47 7.58
N ASP A 340 9.16 13.50 8.38
CA ASP A 340 8.80 13.29 9.78
C ASP A 340 9.93 12.61 10.56
N LEU A 341 9.84 12.69 11.89
CA LEU A 341 10.63 11.91 12.83
C LEU A 341 9.72 10.93 13.57
N ASP A 342 9.94 9.63 13.38
CA ASP A 342 9.17 8.59 14.02
C ASP A 342 9.96 7.94 15.16
N PHE A 343 9.37 7.83 16.34
CA PHE A 343 9.95 7.15 17.49
C PHE A 343 9.03 6.05 18.02
N VAL A 344 9.62 4.91 18.37
CA VAL A 344 9.01 3.91 19.25
C VAL A 344 9.52 4.11 20.66
N VAL A 345 8.59 4.16 21.63
CA VAL A 345 8.93 4.31 23.04
C VAL A 345 9.25 2.97 23.68
N THR A 346 10.37 2.90 24.40
CA THR A 346 10.79 1.74 25.18
C THR A 346 10.82 2.08 26.68
N PRO A 347 10.41 1.16 27.59
CA PRO A 347 9.87 -0.16 27.32
C PRO A 347 8.41 -0.11 26.79
N PRO A 348 7.92 -1.18 26.11
CA PRO A 348 6.56 -1.24 25.57
C PRO A 348 5.46 -1.26 26.63
N THR A 349 5.81 -1.31 27.91
CA THR A 349 4.87 -1.18 29.03
C THR A 349 4.45 0.27 29.30
N LEU A 350 5.16 1.25 28.72
CA LEU A 350 4.83 2.66 28.86
C LEU A 350 3.67 3.02 27.91
N THR A 351 2.56 3.47 28.48
CA THR A 351 1.34 3.85 27.75
C THR A 351 1.26 5.36 27.55
N SER A 352 0.63 5.79 26.46
CA SER A 352 0.45 7.20 26.07
C SER A 352 -0.23 8.07 27.14
N ASP A 353 -1.12 7.48 27.93
CA ASP A 353 -1.90 8.14 28.99
C ASP A 353 -1.18 8.24 30.34
N SER A 354 0.04 7.68 30.43
CA SER A 354 0.86 7.71 31.64
C SER A 354 1.45 9.10 31.92
N THR A 355 1.80 9.34 33.19
CA THR A 355 2.49 10.59 33.58
C THR A 355 3.89 10.64 32.97
N GLU A 356 4.53 9.49 32.85
CA GLU A 356 5.83 9.27 32.23
C GLU A 356 5.81 9.64 30.74
N ALA A 357 4.76 9.24 30.00
CA ALA A 357 4.57 9.64 28.60
C ALA A 357 4.49 11.16 28.46
N ARG A 358 3.71 11.83 29.31
CA ARG A 358 3.61 13.30 29.30
C ARG A 358 4.97 13.96 29.55
N GLN A 359 5.72 13.47 30.53
CA GLN A 359 7.06 13.99 30.83
C GLN A 359 8.03 13.80 29.66
N LEU A 360 7.95 12.65 28.97
CA LEU A 360 8.74 12.37 27.77
C LEU A 360 8.40 13.34 26.64
N LEU A 361 7.12 13.55 26.34
CA LEU A 361 6.67 14.48 25.29
C LEU A 361 7.07 15.93 25.61
N ASP A 362 6.88 16.37 26.85
CA ASP A 362 7.37 17.68 27.33
C ASP A 362 8.90 17.80 27.21
N GLY A 363 9.61 16.70 27.45
CA GLY A 363 11.04 16.59 27.29
C GLY A 363 11.52 16.76 25.85
N ILE A 364 10.83 16.14 24.88
CA ILE A 364 11.11 16.31 23.44
C ILE A 364 10.88 17.78 23.05
N LEU A 365 9.78 18.38 23.47
CA LEU A 365 9.48 19.79 23.22
C LEU A 365 10.54 20.72 23.81
N ALA A 366 11.05 20.41 25.01
CA ALA A 366 12.14 21.16 25.63
C ALA A 366 13.46 21.03 24.85
N CYS A 367 13.76 19.85 24.30
CA CYS A 367 14.95 19.61 23.48
C CYS A 367 14.93 20.41 22.17
N ALA A 368 13.76 20.65 21.60
CA ALA A 368 13.63 21.42 20.36
C ALA A 368 14.09 22.88 20.51
N GLY A 369 14.13 23.44 21.73
CA GLY A 369 14.49 24.85 21.97
C GLY A 369 13.53 25.88 21.35
N LEU A 370 12.51 25.41 20.64
CA LEU A 370 11.57 26.18 19.83
C LEU A 370 10.26 26.26 20.62
N HIS A 371 9.95 27.45 21.13
CA HIS A 371 8.67 27.86 21.74
C HIS A 371 7.69 26.70 22.08
N PRO A 372 7.87 25.96 23.20
CA PRO A 372 7.04 24.80 23.53
C PRO A 372 5.54 25.10 23.58
N GLY A 373 5.17 26.36 23.85
CA GLY A 373 3.78 26.83 23.85
C GLY A 373 3.17 27.08 22.46
N GLU A 374 3.97 26.98 21.38
CA GLU A 374 3.54 27.13 19.99
C GLU A 374 3.45 25.78 19.25
N ALA A 375 3.97 24.71 19.83
CA ALA A 375 3.81 23.36 19.29
C ALA A 375 2.34 22.91 19.37
N ALA A 376 1.89 22.22 18.32
CA ALA A 376 0.58 21.56 18.32
C ALA A 376 0.74 20.06 18.59
N GLU A 377 -0.28 19.46 19.19
CA GLU A 377 -0.30 18.04 19.52
C GLU A 377 -1.62 17.41 19.07
N SER A 378 -1.57 16.18 18.56
CA SER A 378 -2.73 15.37 18.26
C SER A 378 -2.46 13.90 18.58
N ALA A 379 -3.51 13.17 18.96
CA ALA A 379 -3.43 11.72 19.05
C ALA A 379 -3.39 11.15 17.62
N ILE A 380 -2.55 10.13 17.42
CA ILE A 380 -2.40 9.40 16.18
C ILE A 380 -2.56 7.91 16.43
N TRP A 381 -2.98 7.21 15.39
CA TRP A 381 -3.04 5.75 15.36
C TRP A 381 -2.18 5.27 14.20
N THR A 382 -0.97 4.82 14.50
CA THR A 382 -0.04 4.35 13.48
C THR A 382 -0.62 3.09 12.85
N TYR A 383 -1.17 3.24 11.65
CA TYR A 383 -1.79 2.18 10.86
C TYR A 383 -2.87 1.36 11.59
N GLU A 384 -3.63 2.01 12.50
CA GLU A 384 -4.64 1.40 13.38
C GLU A 384 -4.10 0.36 14.40
N ARG A 385 -2.79 0.30 14.61
CA ARG A 385 -2.14 -0.75 15.42
C ARG A 385 -1.69 -0.28 16.79
N ALA A 386 -1.10 0.91 16.84
CA ALA A 386 -0.46 1.43 18.02
C ALA A 386 -0.87 2.87 18.28
N ASP A 387 -1.07 3.17 19.56
CA ASP A 387 -1.40 4.48 20.05
C ASP A 387 -0.16 5.39 20.03
N GLY A 388 -0.35 6.66 19.74
CA GLY A 388 0.74 7.60 19.58
C GLY A 388 0.32 9.06 19.69
N HIS A 389 1.33 9.91 19.80
CA HIS A 389 1.18 11.36 19.78
C HIS A 389 2.02 11.95 18.67
N ARG A 390 1.40 12.82 17.86
CA ARG A 390 2.10 13.67 16.90
C ARG A 390 2.31 15.05 17.48
N LEU A 391 3.54 15.52 17.41
CA LEU A 391 3.94 16.89 17.70
C LEU A 391 4.24 17.62 16.39
N ALA A 392 3.71 18.82 16.24
CA ALA A 392 4.09 19.76 15.18
C ALA A 392 4.86 20.92 15.79
N ILE A 393 6.19 20.89 15.67
CA ILE A 393 7.11 21.82 16.33
C ILE A 393 7.57 22.88 15.33
N PRO A 394 7.27 24.18 15.55
CA PRO A 394 7.64 25.23 14.60
C PRO A 394 9.16 25.42 14.54
N PHE A 395 9.72 25.67 13.35
CA PHE A 395 11.12 26.07 13.14
C PHE A 395 11.18 27.29 12.22
N ASP A 396 12.23 28.13 12.29
CA ASP A 396 12.38 29.31 11.45
C ASP A 396 13.12 29.04 10.13
N ALA A 397 12.82 29.81 9.07
CA ALA A 397 13.49 29.68 7.76
C ALA A 397 14.99 30.03 7.77
N LEU A 398 15.45 30.70 8.83
CA LEU A 398 16.84 31.05 9.08
C LEU A 398 17.48 30.16 10.16
N HIS A 399 16.85 29.03 10.50
CA HIS A 399 17.39 28.10 11.48
C HIS A 399 18.78 27.64 11.05
N THR A 400 19.77 27.95 11.88
CA THR A 400 21.16 27.57 11.74
C THR A 400 21.56 26.85 13.02
N HIS A 401 22.54 25.95 12.96
CA HIS A 401 23.00 25.19 14.12
C HIS A 401 23.17 26.12 15.32
N GLY A 402 22.57 25.73 16.44
CA GLY A 402 22.55 26.54 17.65
C GLY A 402 23.96 26.92 18.13
N VAL A 403 24.38 28.16 17.88
CA VAL A 403 25.30 28.86 18.77
C VAL A 403 24.42 29.49 19.83
N SER A 404 24.50 28.99 21.06
CA SER A 404 23.86 29.61 22.22
C SER A 404 24.38 31.04 22.38
N ASP A 405 23.66 32.03 21.87
CA ASP A 405 24.00 33.45 22.02
C ASP A 405 23.52 33.95 23.40
N GLU A 406 24.09 33.40 24.47
CA GLU A 406 24.12 34.07 25.77
C GLU A 406 25.23 35.13 25.73
N GLY A 407 24.99 36.22 25.00
CA GLY A 407 26.11 37.09 24.65
C GLY A 407 25.86 38.55 24.32
N SER A 408 24.63 39.09 24.26
CA SER A 408 24.49 40.55 24.08
C SER A 408 23.11 41.12 24.35
N ARG A 409 22.78 41.39 25.62
CA ARG A 409 21.96 42.56 25.98
C ARG A 409 22.56 43.25 27.20
N GLY A 410 23.29 44.33 26.90
CA GLY A 410 23.90 45.23 27.87
C GLY A 410 22.87 45.85 28.81
N GLY A 411 23.35 46.14 30.02
CA GLY A 411 22.52 46.46 31.17
C GLY A 411 21.98 47.88 31.20
N ALA A 412 20.91 48.03 31.98
CA ALA A 412 20.56 49.28 32.65
C ALA A 412 19.87 48.90 33.96
N ALA A 413 20.60 49.02 35.06
CA ALA A 413 20.04 49.03 36.40
C ALA A 413 19.15 50.28 36.59
N LEU A 414 18.13 50.20 37.46
CA LEU A 414 17.85 51.18 38.52
C LEU A 414 16.58 50.80 39.34
N ARG A 415 16.83 50.58 40.64
CA ARG A 415 16.08 51.00 41.85
C ARG A 415 14.60 50.62 42.04
N GLY A 416 14.38 49.68 42.97
CA GLY A 416 13.95 49.96 44.37
C GLY A 416 12.65 50.73 44.64
N GLY A 417 11.70 50.05 45.30
CA GLY A 417 10.58 50.70 46.02
C GLY A 417 9.62 49.68 46.65
N ALA A 418 9.66 49.56 47.98
CA ALA A 418 8.73 48.76 48.79
C ALA A 418 7.60 49.64 49.35
N ALA A 419 6.37 49.11 49.47
CA ALA A 419 5.42 49.38 50.57
C ALA A 419 4.11 48.55 50.43
N LEU A 420 3.73 47.90 51.53
CA LEU A 420 2.43 47.26 51.86
C LEU A 420 1.46 48.31 52.49
N PRO A 421 0.32 47.94 53.12
CA PRO A 421 -0.91 47.28 52.65
C PRO A 421 -2.19 48.05 53.07
N GLY A 422 -3.39 47.57 52.74
CA GLY A 422 -4.62 47.96 53.47
C GLY A 422 -5.95 47.56 52.83
N GLY A 423 -6.87 47.05 53.66
CA GLY A 423 -8.32 47.16 53.41
C GLY A 423 -9.14 45.87 53.49
N GLU A 424 -9.61 45.54 54.70
CA GLU A 424 -10.59 44.50 55.03
C GLU A 424 -11.98 44.72 54.38
N GLY A 425 -12.81 43.68 54.27
CA GLY A 425 -14.25 43.89 54.02
C GLY A 425 -15.13 42.71 53.58
N SER A 426 -15.36 41.76 54.48
CA SER A 426 -16.63 41.02 54.68
C SER A 426 -17.14 39.92 53.73
N ARG A 427 -17.83 38.99 54.38
CA ARG A 427 -18.31 37.66 54.00
C ARG A 427 -19.64 37.69 53.22
N GLY A 428 -19.85 36.69 52.37
CA GLY A 428 -21.15 36.32 51.80
C GLY A 428 -21.08 34.93 51.16
N ASP A 429 -21.91 34.02 51.65
CA ASP A 429 -21.94 32.59 51.37
C ASP A 429 -22.57 32.20 50.01
N ALA A 430 -22.40 30.92 49.65
CA ALA A 430 -23.22 30.10 48.73
C ALA A 430 -22.91 30.03 47.21
N LEU A 431 -22.31 28.87 46.85
CA LEU A 431 -22.77 27.87 45.88
C LEU A 431 -23.01 28.20 44.38
N SER A 432 -22.24 27.44 43.57
CA SER A 432 -22.63 26.77 42.31
C SER A 432 -22.75 27.59 41.01
N ARG A 433 -21.74 27.41 40.15
CA ARG A 433 -21.80 27.05 38.70
C ARG A 433 -20.54 27.58 37.99
N ARG A 434 -19.51 26.73 37.82
CA ARG A 434 -18.36 27.02 36.96
C ARG A 434 -18.71 26.71 35.50
N GLY A 435 -19.17 27.72 34.77
CA GLY A 435 -19.07 27.77 33.31
C GLY A 435 -17.74 28.43 32.94
N GLY A 436 -16.70 27.63 32.70
CA GLY A 436 -15.39 28.10 32.25
C GLY A 436 -15.37 28.34 30.75
N GLY A 437 -15.86 29.50 30.30
CA GLY A 437 -15.67 29.94 28.92
C GLY A 437 -14.19 30.17 28.62
N ARG A 438 -13.58 29.29 27.83
CA ARG A 438 -12.31 29.56 27.15
C ARG A 438 -12.54 30.75 26.23
N ARG A 439 -11.99 31.91 26.59
CA ARG A 439 -11.89 33.05 25.68
C ARG A 439 -11.01 32.64 24.51
N SER A 440 -11.63 32.40 23.37
CA SER A 440 -10.98 32.40 22.07
C SER A 440 -10.22 33.72 21.90
N ARG A 441 -8.89 33.66 21.96
CA ARG A 441 -8.04 34.78 21.55
C ARG A 441 -8.02 34.77 20.03
N ARG A 442 -8.67 35.77 19.43
CA ARG A 442 -8.48 36.13 18.02
C ARG A 442 -6.97 36.32 17.76
N PRO A 443 -6.43 35.83 16.64
CA PRO A 443 -5.05 36.11 16.29
C PRO A 443 -4.88 37.63 16.13
N LEU A 444 -3.86 38.18 16.79
CA LEU A 444 -3.39 39.52 16.54
C LEU A 444 -3.00 39.59 15.06
N ARG A 445 -3.41 40.69 14.41
CA ARG A 445 -3.15 41.00 13.00
C ARG A 445 -1.62 41.02 12.78
N GLY A 446 -1.06 39.90 12.34
CA GLY A 446 0.37 39.73 12.14
C GLY A 446 0.89 40.65 11.04
N SER A 447 2.08 41.22 11.26
CA SER A 447 2.90 41.75 10.17
C SER A 447 3.04 40.67 9.10
N ARG A 448 2.86 41.02 7.83
CA ARG A 448 3.16 40.10 6.72
C ARG A 448 4.66 39.79 6.80
N ARG A 449 5.03 38.63 7.36
CA ARG A 449 6.38 38.07 7.18
C ARG A 449 6.60 37.87 5.68
N SER A 450 7.79 38.19 5.18
CA SER A 450 8.12 37.90 3.78
C SER A 450 8.17 36.37 3.59
N VAL A 451 8.02 35.88 2.36
CA VAL A 451 8.15 34.43 2.07
C VAL A 451 9.52 33.89 2.50
N GLU A 452 10.52 34.77 2.52
CA GLU A 452 11.90 34.50 2.95
C GLU A 452 12.04 34.24 4.46
N GLU A 453 11.06 34.66 5.27
CA GLU A 453 11.01 34.49 6.73
C GLU A 453 10.06 33.36 7.16
N LEU A 454 9.44 32.65 6.22
CA LEU A 454 8.45 31.60 6.50
C LEU A 454 9.15 30.31 6.92
N GLY A 455 9.27 30.13 8.23
CA GLY A 455 9.57 28.85 8.86
C GLY A 455 8.50 27.78 8.60
N GLY A 456 8.73 26.55 9.06
CA GLY A 456 7.80 25.42 8.91
C GLY A 456 7.46 24.76 10.24
N SER A 457 6.90 23.55 10.18
CA SER A 457 6.76 22.68 11.35
C SER A 457 7.48 21.35 11.11
N LEU A 458 8.19 20.88 12.12
CA LEU A 458 8.72 19.52 12.20
C LEU A 458 7.62 18.63 12.75
N GLN A 459 7.32 17.55 12.03
CA GLN A 459 6.44 16.50 12.51
C GLN A 459 7.26 15.48 13.30
N VAL A 460 6.86 15.21 14.54
CA VAL A 460 7.44 14.16 15.39
C VAL A 460 6.34 13.24 15.86
N ASP A 461 6.40 11.98 15.46
CA ASP A 461 5.44 10.94 15.82
C ASP A 461 6.07 10.04 16.87
N VAL A 462 5.40 9.89 18.00
CA VAL A 462 5.86 9.09 19.14
C VAL A 462 4.85 8.01 19.42
N VAL A 463 5.24 6.76 19.21
CA VAL A 463 4.39 5.56 19.34
C VAL A 463 4.68 4.84 20.65
N PHE A 464 3.62 4.50 21.38
CA PHE A 464 3.66 3.84 22.68
C PHE A 464 3.13 2.40 22.57
N GLY A 465 3.53 1.54 23.51
CA GLY A 465 3.02 0.17 23.56
C GLY A 465 3.54 -0.81 22.50
N GLU A 466 4.22 -0.33 21.46
CA GLU A 466 4.74 -1.16 20.37
C GLU A 466 5.96 -1.98 20.81
N ARG A 467 5.91 -3.31 20.63
CA ARG A 467 7.03 -4.20 20.91
C ARG A 467 8.00 -4.20 19.73
N LEU A 468 9.27 -3.95 20.01
CA LEU A 468 10.35 -4.11 19.04
C LEU A 468 10.71 -5.61 18.91
N PRO A 469 10.51 -6.24 17.74
CA PRO A 469 10.82 -7.66 17.56
C PRO A 469 12.33 -7.91 17.36
N VAL A 470 13.08 -6.86 17.01
CA VAL A 470 14.54 -6.85 16.88
C VAL A 470 15.07 -5.70 17.73
N ASP A 471 16.12 -5.95 18.49
CA ASP A 471 16.74 -4.93 19.33
C ASP A 471 17.24 -3.75 18.47
N PRO A 472 17.08 -2.50 18.95
CA PRO A 472 17.62 -1.33 18.27
C PRO A 472 19.16 -1.33 18.30
N LEU A 473 19.76 -0.57 17.39
CA LEU A 473 21.21 -0.37 17.36
C LEU A 473 21.56 1.12 17.28
N PRO A 474 22.74 1.53 17.78
CA PRO A 474 23.20 2.91 17.65
C PRO A 474 23.59 3.23 16.19
N VAL A 475 22.96 4.26 15.62
CA VAL A 475 23.15 4.72 14.24
C VAL A 475 23.67 6.15 14.22
N THR A 476 24.67 6.42 13.39
CA THR A 476 25.10 7.79 13.08
C THR A 476 24.39 8.28 11.83
N LEU A 477 23.60 9.34 11.96
CA LEU A 477 22.89 9.97 10.84
C LEU A 477 23.71 11.13 10.25
N PRO A 478 23.58 11.41 8.94
CA PRO A 478 24.23 12.56 8.33
C PRO A 478 23.91 13.88 9.05
N GLY A 479 24.95 14.55 9.57
CA GLY A 479 24.84 15.82 10.29
C GLY A 479 24.42 15.70 11.76
N VAL A 480 24.23 14.49 12.30
CA VAL A 480 24.00 14.25 13.74
C VAL A 480 25.29 13.73 14.35
N GLY A 481 25.94 14.53 15.19
CA GLY A 481 27.28 14.25 15.73
C GLY A 481 27.35 13.15 16.80
N VAL A 482 26.20 12.62 17.24
CA VAL A 482 26.07 11.59 18.26
C VAL A 482 25.20 10.44 17.76
N PRO A 483 25.52 9.17 18.08
CA PRO A 483 24.66 8.06 17.69
C PRO A 483 23.27 8.14 18.33
N VAL A 484 22.24 7.81 17.56
CA VAL A 484 20.85 7.64 18.01
C VAL A 484 20.51 6.15 18.06
N GLN A 485 19.74 5.70 19.05
CA GLN A 485 19.15 4.35 18.99
C GLN A 485 18.12 4.32 17.87
N ALA A 486 18.24 3.36 16.94
CA ALA A 486 17.35 3.26 15.80
C ALA A 486 17.01 1.80 15.47
N ALA A 487 15.87 1.60 14.80
CA ALA A 487 15.50 0.33 14.20
C ALA A 487 16.54 -0.07 13.13
N THR A 488 16.84 -1.37 13.06
CA THR A 488 17.77 -1.91 12.06
C THR A 488 17.20 -1.79 10.65
N ALA A 489 18.04 -1.74 9.61
CA ALA A 489 17.57 -1.71 8.22
C ALA A 489 16.63 -2.90 7.88
N GLY A 490 16.92 -4.09 8.40
CA GLY A 490 16.07 -5.28 8.24
C GLY A 490 14.71 -5.14 8.94
N LEU A 491 14.66 -4.56 10.15
CA LEU A 491 13.39 -4.28 10.83
C LEU A 491 12.59 -3.19 10.10
N SER A 492 13.26 -2.13 9.64
CA SER A 492 12.64 -1.10 8.80
C SER A 492 12.00 -1.71 7.56
N LEU A 493 12.70 -2.62 6.85
CA LEU A 493 12.14 -3.32 5.69
C LEU A 493 10.95 -4.19 6.07
N ALA A 494 11.05 -4.98 7.13
CA ALA A 494 9.97 -5.84 7.59
C ALA A 494 8.69 -5.05 7.90
N TRP A 495 8.81 -3.87 8.52
CA TRP A 495 7.69 -2.97 8.75
C TRP A 495 7.12 -2.36 7.47
N LYS A 496 7.97 -1.94 6.51
CA LYS A 496 7.47 -1.44 5.21
C LYS A 496 6.65 -2.51 4.48
N LEU A 497 7.13 -3.76 4.44
CA LEU A 497 6.40 -4.89 3.88
C LEU A 497 5.09 -5.15 4.62
N GLN A 498 5.12 -5.05 5.97
CA GLN A 498 3.92 -5.19 6.78
C GLN A 498 2.87 -4.13 6.41
N TRP A 499 3.25 -2.84 6.33
CA TRP A 499 2.34 -1.75 5.98
C TRP A 499 1.74 -1.92 4.59
N LEU A 500 2.58 -2.24 3.60
CA LEU A 500 2.10 -2.51 2.23
C LEU A 500 1.13 -3.68 2.16
N GLY A 501 1.34 -4.74 2.94
CA GLY A 501 0.52 -5.95 2.89
C GLY A 501 -0.75 -5.93 3.74
N THR A 502 -0.88 -5.04 4.73
CA THR A 502 -2.00 -5.07 5.70
C THR A 502 -2.74 -3.75 5.89
N ASP A 503 -2.23 -2.63 5.39
CA ASP A 503 -2.93 -1.36 5.55
C ASP A 503 -4.06 -1.19 4.54
N MET A 504 -5.14 -0.56 4.98
CA MET A 504 -6.25 -0.16 4.10
C MET A 504 -5.84 0.92 3.08
N TRP A 505 -4.72 1.63 3.30
CA TRP A 505 -4.25 2.74 2.45
C TRP A 505 -2.72 2.69 2.22
N PRO A 506 -2.21 1.64 1.55
CA PRO A 506 -0.76 1.48 1.36
C PRO A 506 -0.18 2.66 0.56
N GLN A 507 0.96 3.18 1.01
CA GLN A 507 1.53 4.43 0.52
C GLN A 507 2.71 4.21 -0.44
N GLY A 508 2.80 5.00 -1.51
CA GLY A 508 3.92 4.92 -2.47
C GLY A 508 5.30 5.10 -1.82
N LYS A 509 5.39 5.97 -0.80
CA LYS A 509 6.63 6.18 -0.02
C LYS A 509 7.11 4.91 0.67
N ASP A 510 6.19 4.05 1.11
CA ASP A 510 6.54 2.82 1.79
C ASP A 510 7.04 1.76 0.79
N LEU A 511 6.47 1.72 -0.42
CA LEU A 511 6.99 0.90 -1.52
C LEU A 511 8.38 1.36 -1.97
N TYR A 512 8.59 2.67 -2.15
CA TYR A 512 9.90 3.23 -2.50
C TYR A 512 10.95 2.87 -1.45
N ASP A 513 10.66 3.13 -0.17
CA ASP A 513 11.58 2.83 0.93
C ASP A 513 11.86 1.32 1.02
N ALA A 514 10.84 0.46 0.85
CA ALA A 514 10.99 -1.00 0.86
C ALA A 514 11.93 -1.50 -0.25
N VAL A 515 11.80 -0.97 -1.46
CA VAL A 515 12.66 -1.35 -2.59
C VAL A 515 14.11 -1.02 -2.30
N LEU A 516 14.40 0.22 -1.84
CA LEU A 516 15.77 0.62 -1.55
C LEU A 516 16.37 -0.20 -0.41
N LEU A 517 15.58 -0.49 0.63
CA LEU A 517 16.02 -1.34 1.73
C LEU A 517 16.30 -2.78 1.26
N ALA A 518 15.40 -3.37 0.46
CA ALA A 518 15.57 -4.75 -0.03
C ALA A 518 16.75 -4.87 -0.99
N GLU A 519 17.05 -3.83 -1.78
CA GLU A 519 18.24 -3.78 -2.62
C GLU A 519 19.55 -3.66 -1.81
N HIS A 520 19.46 -3.21 -0.55
CA HIS A 520 20.60 -2.95 0.32
C HIS A 520 20.84 -4.02 1.40
N THR A 521 19.80 -4.56 2.02
CA THR A 521 19.86 -5.52 3.12
C THR A 521 18.88 -6.67 2.91
N PRO A 522 19.24 -7.91 3.29
CA PRO A 522 18.26 -8.98 3.39
C PRO A 522 17.24 -8.68 4.51
N VAL A 523 16.09 -9.33 4.41
CA VAL A 523 15.05 -9.34 5.45
C VAL A 523 14.80 -10.76 5.93
N ASP A 524 14.52 -10.92 7.22
CA ASP A 524 14.05 -12.19 7.76
C ASP A 524 12.59 -12.43 7.35
N LEU A 525 12.36 -13.29 6.36
CA LEU A 525 11.02 -13.63 5.89
C LEU A 525 10.16 -14.30 6.97
N ALA A 526 10.74 -14.97 7.97
CA ALA A 526 9.96 -15.55 9.06
C ALA A 526 9.35 -14.43 9.93
N LEU A 527 10.11 -13.37 10.19
CA LEU A 527 9.60 -12.18 10.86
C LEU A 527 8.52 -11.49 10.02
N VAL A 528 8.72 -11.33 8.70
CA VAL A 528 7.71 -10.69 7.84
C VAL A 528 6.40 -11.49 7.82
N ARG A 529 6.47 -12.82 7.69
CA ARG A 529 5.31 -13.72 7.76
C ARG A 529 4.56 -13.60 9.09
N GLN A 530 5.30 -13.51 10.20
CA GLN A 530 4.71 -13.29 11.53
C GLN A 530 4.02 -11.93 11.62
N LEU A 531 4.63 -10.87 11.09
CA LEU A 531 4.10 -9.52 11.11
C LEU A 531 2.85 -9.36 10.23
N LEU A 532 2.79 -10.08 9.11
CA LEU A 532 1.64 -10.11 8.20
C LEU A 532 0.52 -11.06 8.66
N ASP A 533 0.80 -11.97 9.59
CA ASP A 533 -0.04 -13.13 9.89
C ASP A 533 -0.33 -13.99 8.63
N ASP A 534 0.68 -14.10 7.76
CA ASP A 534 0.60 -14.85 6.50
C ASP A 534 1.85 -15.73 6.32
N SER A 535 1.68 -17.03 6.55
CA SER A 535 2.77 -18.01 6.39
C SER A 535 3.21 -18.25 4.94
N THR A 536 2.38 -17.86 3.96
CA THR A 536 2.61 -18.09 2.53
C THR A 536 3.37 -16.96 1.86
N PHE A 537 3.52 -15.81 2.53
CA PHE A 537 4.21 -14.64 2.01
C PHE A 537 5.59 -14.98 1.44
N GLY A 538 5.87 -14.45 0.25
CA GLY A 538 7.16 -14.53 -0.42
C GLY A 538 7.32 -13.43 -1.47
N PRO A 539 8.46 -13.42 -2.18
CA PRO A 539 8.77 -12.39 -3.16
C PRO A 539 7.70 -12.21 -4.26
N GLU A 540 7.05 -13.28 -4.69
CA GLU A 540 5.98 -13.23 -5.71
C GLU A 540 4.72 -12.54 -5.20
N THR A 541 4.42 -12.62 -3.90
CA THR A 541 3.22 -12.02 -3.28
C THR A 541 3.16 -10.51 -3.53
N VAL A 542 4.30 -9.83 -3.55
CA VAL A 542 4.32 -8.37 -3.71
C VAL A 542 3.87 -7.93 -5.10
N LEU A 543 3.92 -8.81 -6.11
CA LEU A 543 3.49 -8.52 -7.49
C LEU A 543 2.01 -8.13 -7.59
N SER A 544 1.18 -8.54 -6.62
CA SER A 544 -0.23 -8.14 -6.56
C SER A 544 -0.46 -6.81 -5.83
N TRP A 545 0.54 -6.19 -5.23
CA TRP A 545 0.42 -4.92 -4.48
C TRP A 545 0.43 -3.71 -5.40
N ILE A 546 -0.47 -3.69 -6.39
CA ILE A 546 -0.58 -2.62 -7.38
C ILE A 546 -1.46 -1.44 -6.91
N ASP A 547 -2.30 -1.65 -5.90
CA ASP A 547 -3.19 -0.64 -5.32
C ASP A 547 -2.50 0.22 -4.27
N VAL A 548 -1.33 0.77 -4.62
CA VAL A 548 -0.53 1.66 -3.77
C VAL A 548 -0.76 3.11 -4.20
N ASP A 549 -0.87 4.05 -3.25
CA ASP A 549 -1.02 5.50 -3.54
C ASP A 549 0.30 6.09 -4.09
N TRP A 550 0.59 5.76 -5.35
CA TRP A 550 1.77 6.20 -6.09
C TRP A 550 1.68 7.68 -6.47
N ASP A 551 0.48 8.15 -6.82
CA ASP A 551 0.24 9.53 -7.23
C ASP A 551 0.62 10.53 -6.13
N ASN A 552 0.36 10.19 -4.86
CA ASN A 552 0.77 11.04 -3.74
C ASN A 552 2.30 11.09 -3.59
N LEU A 553 3.01 9.96 -3.77
CA LEU A 553 4.48 9.95 -3.78
C LEU A 553 5.03 10.79 -4.93
N ALA A 554 4.55 10.57 -6.15
CA ALA A 554 5.01 11.28 -7.34
C ALA A 554 4.77 12.80 -7.23
N ALA A 555 3.69 13.21 -6.55
CA ALA A 555 3.41 14.62 -6.28
C ALA A 555 4.37 15.24 -5.24
N GLU A 556 4.73 14.51 -4.17
CA GLU A 556 5.66 14.99 -3.14
C GLU A 556 7.14 14.92 -3.58
N HIS A 557 7.48 13.94 -4.42
CA HIS A 557 8.84 13.63 -4.85
C HIS A 557 8.94 13.40 -6.36
N PRO A 558 8.80 14.45 -7.19
CA PRO A 558 8.73 14.34 -8.65
C PRO A 558 10.04 13.86 -9.31
N ILE A 559 11.14 13.75 -8.55
CA ILE A 559 12.43 13.21 -9.01
C ILE A 559 12.39 11.66 -9.03
N ILE A 560 11.45 11.04 -8.30
CA ILE A 560 11.26 9.59 -8.31
C ILE A 560 10.49 9.22 -9.57
N GLU A 561 11.18 8.57 -10.52
CA GLU A 561 10.61 8.17 -11.81
C GLU A 561 9.96 6.77 -11.76
N GLY A 562 9.07 6.50 -12.72
CA GLY A 562 8.40 5.22 -12.90
C GLY A 562 6.98 5.17 -12.33
N ASP A 563 6.42 3.96 -12.32
CA ASP A 563 5.07 3.64 -11.85
C ASP A 563 5.10 2.51 -10.81
N VAL A 564 3.95 2.28 -10.16
CA VAL A 564 3.81 1.25 -9.14
C VAL A 564 4.28 -0.14 -9.62
N GLU A 565 3.96 -0.52 -10.85
CA GLU A 565 4.32 -1.84 -11.40
C GLU A 565 5.84 -2.01 -11.48
N ARG A 566 6.56 -1.00 -11.98
CA ARG A 566 8.02 -1.03 -12.04
C ARG A 566 8.65 -1.19 -10.66
N TRP A 567 8.13 -0.50 -9.65
CA TRP A 567 8.68 -0.54 -8.29
C TRP A 567 8.34 -1.84 -7.56
N VAL A 568 7.14 -2.37 -7.74
CA VAL A 568 6.75 -3.69 -7.23
C VAL A 568 7.60 -4.81 -7.84
N ARG A 569 7.86 -4.79 -9.16
CA ARG A 569 8.75 -5.77 -9.81
C ARG A 569 10.17 -5.72 -9.24
N ARG A 570 10.70 -4.51 -8.99
CA ARG A 570 12.01 -4.35 -8.33
C ARG A 570 12.02 -4.91 -6.91
N LEU A 571 10.97 -4.67 -6.13
CA LEU A 571 10.83 -5.23 -4.79
C LEU A 571 10.86 -6.76 -4.82
N ALA A 572 10.08 -7.36 -5.72
CA ALA A 572 10.04 -8.81 -5.87
C ALA A 572 11.43 -9.40 -6.19
N ILE A 573 12.17 -8.78 -7.11
CA ILE A 573 13.53 -9.21 -7.46
C ILE A 573 14.48 -9.06 -6.26
N ALA A 574 14.38 -7.96 -5.52
CA ALA A 574 15.26 -7.69 -4.39
C ALA A 574 15.02 -8.66 -3.22
N LEU A 575 13.77 -9.06 -2.97
CA LEU A 575 13.40 -10.02 -1.93
C LEU A 575 13.75 -11.48 -2.27
N ASP A 576 13.98 -11.79 -3.55
CA ASP A 576 14.34 -13.13 -4.03
C ASP A 576 15.85 -13.43 -3.90
N ARG A 577 16.66 -12.41 -3.58
CA ARG A 577 18.10 -12.52 -3.34
C ARG A 577 18.39 -13.09 -1.95
#